data_AF-A0A0J7NF02-F1
#
_entry.id   AF-A0A0J7NF02-F1
#
_cell.length_a   1.000
_cell.length_b   1.000
_cell.length_c   1.000
_cell.angle_alpha   90.00
_cell.angle_beta   90.00
_cell.angle_gamma   90.00
#
_symmetry.space_group_name_H-M   'P 1'
#
loop_
_entity.id
_entity.type
_entity.pdbx_description
1 polymer ?
#
loop_
_entity_poly.entity_id
_entity_poly.type
_entity_poly.pdbx_seq_one_letter_code
_entity_poly.pdbx_strand_id
1 'polypeptide(L)'
;MSYSVGVKDTPSRATSDANVVTKIREAGGIPLLVSNTPELCLWWHTFNKVTGSTKNPYDTRRTAGGSSGGEAALLGAGASLLSLASDIAGSARLPAMFCGVFGHKPTPNWVSVEGHKPGSSDKNWSSFFAIGPMVRYASDLPLLLTVISQTDEARIGFNKKANLEDMKTSLELSGFILLRIQDIYSMFNRSDDSKFRASLGKSKIIHHGDSILVDHLGELNSTVLLHLIKSGMSESAHKKLIFKTIVLYIDDGATMGRTIDERNILQRKIAKEIKDFGFNGYVVSLNQVLSEEDALDIKSIDQDVYHEHEDRLRAILDNLPDNTSRTDLLNQLRRRLLVSAARKLSCNKVFVADSAMDIATKALGDICLGRGAQLSTLANFCDARCADIKILKPLRNFTQQELIYYSEHYEIKSVKLREFNVTTPATSIQALAHNFTAGLESQFSGTVSTIFRTAEKISPRINAQQNAEDNCVLCDARLDATSSNDEVSAVRAIEVS
;
A
#
# COMPACT_ATOMS: atom_id res chain seq x y z
N MET A 1 -43.99 -7.94 -3.29
CA MET A 1 -42.73 -8.49 -3.87
C MET A 1 -42.50 -9.91 -3.33
N SER A 2 -41.48 -10.66 -3.78
CA SER A 2 -41.26 -12.07 -3.40
C SER A 2 -40.62 -12.21 -2.00
N TYR A 3 -40.85 -13.33 -1.28
CA TYR A 3 -40.09 -13.76 -0.09
C TYR A 3 -38.84 -14.59 -0.45
N SER A 4 -38.38 -14.53 -1.70
CA SER A 4 -37.25 -15.34 -2.17
C SER A 4 -35.99 -15.04 -1.34
N VAL A 5 -35.52 -16.08 -0.64
CA VAL A 5 -34.26 -16.10 0.11
C VAL A 5 -33.29 -17.13 -0.48
N GLY A 6 -33.33 -17.29 -1.80
CA GLY A 6 -32.43 -18.21 -2.52
C GLY A 6 -32.70 -19.71 -2.28
N VAL A 7 -33.90 -20.09 -1.81
CA VAL A 7 -34.29 -21.50 -1.56
C VAL A 7 -35.31 -21.96 -2.61
N LYS A 8 -35.18 -23.21 -3.08
CA LYS A 8 -36.12 -23.85 -4.00
C LYS A 8 -37.31 -24.43 -3.19
N ASP A 9 -38.55 -24.19 -3.62
CA ASP A 9 -39.81 -24.74 -3.07
C ASP A 9 -40.39 -24.10 -1.79
N THR A 10 -40.65 -22.80 -1.81
CA THR A 10 -41.60 -22.17 -0.86
C THR A 10 -42.51 -21.23 -1.63
N PRO A 11 -43.85 -21.25 -1.48
CA PRO A 11 -44.72 -20.28 -2.14
C PRO A 11 -44.28 -18.87 -1.77
N SER A 12 -43.66 -18.18 -2.73
CA SER A 12 -42.73 -17.07 -2.45
C SER A 12 -43.34 -15.69 -2.67
N ARG A 13 -44.67 -15.54 -2.72
CA ARG A 13 -45.29 -14.23 -2.92
C ARG A 13 -45.63 -13.59 -1.58
N ALA A 14 -45.11 -12.40 -1.32
CA ALA A 14 -45.52 -11.65 -0.13
C ALA A 14 -46.98 -11.22 -0.24
N THR A 15 -47.72 -11.42 0.85
CA THR A 15 -49.12 -11.00 1.00
C THR A 15 -49.25 -9.55 1.45
N SER A 16 -48.19 -8.98 2.02
CA SER A 16 -48.08 -7.59 2.44
C SER A 16 -46.66 -7.07 2.24
N ASP A 17 -46.52 -5.75 2.17
CA ASP A 17 -45.22 -5.08 2.12
C ASP A 17 -44.56 -5.08 3.51
N ALA A 18 -43.23 -5.15 3.54
CA ALA A 18 -42.46 -4.87 4.74
C ALA A 18 -42.57 -3.39 5.10
N ASN A 19 -42.42 -3.03 6.38
CA ASN A 19 -42.65 -1.66 6.85
C ASN A 19 -41.81 -0.63 6.06
N VAL A 20 -40.54 -0.94 5.82
CA VAL A 20 -39.64 -0.09 5.01
C VAL A 20 -40.08 0.05 3.55
N VAL A 21 -40.70 -0.97 2.97
CA VAL A 21 -41.21 -0.93 1.59
C VAL A 21 -42.47 -0.06 1.53
N THR A 22 -43.37 -0.18 2.52
CA THR A 22 -44.55 0.70 2.64
C THR A 22 -44.13 2.16 2.67
N LYS A 23 -43.17 2.53 3.55
CA LYS A 23 -42.67 3.91 3.65
C LYS A 23 -42.06 4.43 2.36
N ILE A 24 -41.30 3.60 1.64
CA ILE A 24 -40.73 4.00 0.35
C ILE A 24 -41.83 4.25 -0.68
N ARG A 25 -42.87 3.40 -0.73
CA ARG A 25 -44.01 3.60 -1.65
C ARG A 25 -44.80 4.86 -1.32
N GLU A 26 -45.05 5.11 -0.04
CA GLU A 26 -45.72 6.34 0.43
C GLU A 26 -44.92 7.60 0.08
N ALA A 27 -43.59 7.53 0.09
CA ALA A 27 -42.70 8.60 -0.37
C ALA A 27 -42.61 8.72 -1.90
N GLY A 28 -43.39 7.94 -2.66
CA GLY A 28 -43.42 7.95 -4.13
C GLY A 28 -42.39 7.04 -4.81
N GLY A 29 -41.66 6.23 -4.04
CA GLY A 29 -40.70 5.27 -4.58
C GLY A 29 -41.38 4.11 -5.31
N ILE A 30 -40.77 3.66 -6.41
CA ILE A 30 -41.26 2.54 -7.24
C ILE A 30 -40.36 1.32 -7.02
N PRO A 31 -40.81 0.28 -6.30
CA PRO A 31 -40.02 -0.93 -6.14
C PRO A 31 -39.89 -1.69 -7.45
N LEU A 32 -38.67 -1.98 -7.87
CA LEU A 32 -38.39 -2.62 -9.17
C LEU A 32 -38.43 -4.15 -9.08
N LEU A 33 -37.71 -4.72 -8.11
CA LEU A 33 -37.50 -6.16 -7.99
C LEU A 33 -37.02 -6.53 -6.58
N VAL A 34 -36.96 -7.84 -6.30
CA VAL A 34 -36.17 -8.41 -5.21
C VAL A 34 -34.94 -9.05 -5.84
N SER A 35 -33.76 -8.56 -5.49
CA SER A 35 -32.53 -9.04 -6.11
C SER A 35 -32.09 -10.40 -5.59
N ASN A 36 -31.04 -10.93 -6.20
CA ASN A 36 -30.50 -12.22 -5.84
C ASN A 36 -29.82 -12.20 -4.46
N THR A 37 -30.04 -13.25 -3.66
CA THR A 37 -29.46 -13.46 -2.34
C THR A 37 -28.88 -14.88 -2.24
N PRO A 38 -27.88 -15.15 -1.39
CA PRO A 38 -27.49 -16.52 -1.09
C PRO A 38 -28.60 -17.23 -0.31
N GLU A 39 -28.55 -18.55 -0.30
CA GLU A 39 -29.51 -19.38 0.42
C GLU A 39 -29.64 -18.94 1.89
N LEU A 40 -30.85 -18.56 2.30
CA LEU A 40 -31.20 -18.01 3.62
C LEU A 40 -30.39 -16.77 4.04
N CYS A 41 -29.75 -16.07 3.10
CA CYS A 41 -28.81 -14.99 3.38
C CYS A 41 -27.57 -15.43 4.18
N LEU A 42 -27.26 -16.73 4.25
CA LEU A 42 -26.22 -17.32 5.11
C LEU A 42 -24.92 -17.66 4.36
N TRP A 43 -24.45 -16.76 3.49
CA TRP A 43 -23.17 -16.97 2.80
C TRP A 43 -22.46 -15.65 2.46
N TRP A 44 -21.15 -15.73 2.24
CA TRP A 44 -20.29 -14.58 1.89
C TRP A 44 -20.21 -14.29 0.38
N HIS A 45 -20.85 -15.12 -0.44
CA HIS A 45 -20.97 -14.96 -1.87
C HIS A 45 -22.44 -15.07 -2.27
N THR A 46 -22.95 -14.16 -3.10
CA THR A 46 -24.34 -14.19 -3.56
C THR A 46 -24.54 -15.30 -4.60
N PHE A 47 -24.80 -16.51 -4.12
CA PHE A 47 -25.06 -17.68 -4.94
C PHE A 47 -26.16 -18.53 -4.33
N ASN A 48 -27.05 -19.02 -5.19
CA ASN A 48 -27.99 -20.06 -4.85
C ASN A 48 -28.29 -20.95 -6.07
N LYS A 49 -28.99 -22.07 -5.85
CA LYS A 49 -29.32 -23.03 -6.91
C LYS A 49 -30.53 -22.62 -7.78
N VAL A 50 -31.26 -21.56 -7.42
CA VAL A 50 -32.46 -21.09 -8.13
C VAL A 50 -32.09 -20.15 -9.28
N THR A 51 -31.27 -19.14 -9.00
CA THR A 51 -30.89 -18.06 -9.93
C THR A 51 -29.39 -18.05 -10.24
N GLY A 52 -28.58 -18.86 -9.53
CA GLY A 52 -27.15 -18.93 -9.73
C GLY A 52 -26.35 -17.84 -9.01
N SER A 53 -25.15 -17.57 -9.51
CA SER A 53 -24.18 -16.65 -8.91
C SER A 53 -24.36 -15.23 -9.46
N THR A 54 -24.49 -14.25 -8.57
CA THR A 54 -24.41 -12.83 -8.94
C THR A 54 -22.98 -12.46 -9.30
N LYS A 55 -22.80 -11.84 -10.47
CA LYS A 55 -21.51 -11.36 -10.94
C LYS A 55 -21.25 -9.94 -10.43
N ASN A 56 -20.00 -9.68 -10.04
CA ASN A 56 -19.57 -8.34 -9.69
C ASN A 56 -19.57 -7.46 -10.96
N PRO A 57 -20.08 -6.21 -10.88
CA PRO A 57 -20.24 -5.34 -12.04
C PRO A 57 -18.92 -4.85 -12.65
N TYR A 58 -17.82 -4.85 -11.89
CA TYR A 58 -16.51 -4.39 -12.36
C TYR A 58 -15.61 -5.53 -12.86
N ASP A 59 -15.71 -6.73 -12.27
CA ASP A 59 -14.95 -7.91 -12.71
C ASP A 59 -15.74 -9.19 -12.40
N THR A 60 -16.26 -9.85 -13.43
CA THR A 60 -17.13 -11.04 -13.29
C THR A 60 -16.43 -12.27 -12.68
N ARG A 61 -15.11 -12.23 -12.51
CA ARG A 61 -14.33 -13.25 -11.79
C ARG A 61 -14.29 -13.01 -10.27
N ARG A 62 -14.78 -11.85 -9.81
CA ARG A 62 -14.83 -11.47 -8.38
C ARG A 62 -16.24 -11.64 -7.82
N THR A 63 -16.31 -11.73 -6.49
CA THR A 63 -17.58 -11.83 -5.79
C THR A 63 -18.31 -10.48 -5.75
N ALA A 64 -19.65 -10.51 -5.83
CA ALA A 64 -20.51 -9.36 -5.54
C ALA A 64 -20.76 -9.14 -4.02
N GLY A 65 -20.35 -10.09 -3.17
CA GLY A 65 -20.47 -10.04 -1.71
C GLY A 65 -21.79 -10.53 -1.14
N GLY A 66 -21.69 -11.37 -0.11
CA GLY A 66 -22.74 -11.96 0.73
C GLY A 66 -24.21 -11.71 0.39
N SER A 67 -25.00 -11.33 1.39
CA SER A 67 -26.46 -11.39 1.27
C SER A 67 -27.09 -10.28 0.44
N SER A 68 -26.47 -9.10 0.37
CA SER A 68 -26.97 -7.97 -0.42
C SER A 68 -26.18 -7.73 -1.71
N GLY A 69 -25.45 -8.74 -2.21
CA GLY A 69 -24.65 -8.58 -3.44
C GLY A 69 -25.48 -8.45 -4.71
N GLY A 70 -26.73 -8.93 -4.73
CA GLY A 70 -27.67 -8.61 -5.79
C GLY A 70 -27.91 -7.10 -5.90
N GLU A 71 -28.27 -6.47 -4.78
CA GLU A 71 -28.49 -5.02 -4.67
C GLU A 71 -27.23 -4.23 -5.02
N ALA A 72 -26.09 -4.64 -4.44
CA ALA A 72 -24.82 -3.97 -4.65
C ALA A 72 -24.37 -4.04 -6.13
N ALA A 73 -24.57 -5.19 -6.78
CA ALA A 73 -24.25 -5.36 -8.19
C ALA A 73 -25.15 -4.52 -9.09
N LEU A 74 -26.46 -4.43 -8.81
CA LEU A 74 -27.38 -3.59 -9.56
C LEU A 74 -27.02 -2.10 -9.44
N LEU A 75 -26.72 -1.64 -8.22
CA LEU A 75 -26.26 -0.28 -7.97
C LEU A 75 -24.92 0.00 -8.65
N GLY A 76 -23.97 -0.92 -8.59
CA GLY A 76 -22.66 -0.75 -9.25
C GLY A 76 -22.77 -0.77 -10.77
N ALA A 77 -23.71 -1.52 -11.34
CA ALA A 77 -23.91 -1.67 -12.78
C ALA A 77 -24.70 -0.56 -13.46
N GLY A 78 -25.31 0.40 -12.74
CA GLY A 78 -26.23 1.36 -13.37
C GLY A 78 -27.71 1.01 -13.27
N ALA A 79 -28.06 -0.19 -12.82
CA ALA A 79 -29.39 -0.78 -12.99
C ALA A 79 -30.42 -0.40 -11.91
N SER A 80 -29.97 0.13 -10.77
CA SER A 80 -30.81 0.75 -9.75
C SER A 80 -30.19 2.07 -9.25
N LEU A 81 -31.03 2.94 -8.69
CA LEU A 81 -30.61 4.23 -8.11
C LEU A 81 -30.41 4.13 -6.59
N LEU A 82 -31.31 3.42 -5.93
CA LEU A 82 -31.36 3.23 -4.48
C LEU A 82 -31.74 1.77 -4.20
N SER A 83 -31.14 1.17 -3.18
CA SER A 83 -31.47 -0.17 -2.71
C SER A 83 -31.58 -0.23 -1.19
N LEU A 84 -32.25 -1.27 -0.70
CA LEU A 84 -32.30 -1.62 0.71
C LEU A 84 -31.44 -2.86 0.96
N ALA A 85 -30.73 -2.87 2.08
CA ALA A 85 -29.90 -3.98 2.50
C ALA A 85 -30.10 -4.29 3.98
N SER A 86 -30.16 -5.57 4.32
CA SER A 86 -30.12 -6.04 5.70
C SER A 86 -28.69 -6.20 6.18
N ASP A 87 -28.40 -5.89 7.44
CA ASP A 87 -27.08 -6.02 8.03
C ASP A 87 -27.12 -6.55 9.48
N ILE A 88 -26.46 -7.69 9.67
CA ILE A 88 -26.10 -8.25 10.98
C ILE A 88 -24.57 -8.34 11.13
N ALA A 89 -23.90 -8.95 10.14
CA ALA A 89 -22.47 -9.26 10.16
C ALA A 89 -21.69 -8.57 9.02
N GLY A 90 -22.20 -7.47 8.46
CA GLY A 90 -21.59 -6.76 7.32
C GLY A 90 -22.36 -6.90 6.01
N SER A 91 -23.58 -7.43 6.06
CA SER A 91 -24.37 -7.76 4.88
C SER A 91 -24.82 -6.55 4.04
N ALA A 92 -24.78 -5.32 4.55
CA ALA A 92 -24.93 -4.12 3.72
C ALA A 92 -23.56 -3.54 3.32
N ARG A 93 -22.59 -3.59 4.24
CA ARG A 93 -21.29 -2.92 4.08
C ARG A 93 -20.30 -3.67 3.17
N LEU A 94 -20.21 -4.99 3.29
CA LEU A 94 -19.27 -5.80 2.52
C LEU A 94 -19.65 -5.91 1.03
N PRO A 95 -20.92 -6.18 0.66
CA PRO A 95 -21.29 -6.18 -0.74
C PRO A 95 -21.12 -4.80 -1.38
N ALA A 96 -21.43 -3.73 -0.64
CA ALA A 96 -21.23 -2.37 -1.09
C ALA A 96 -19.75 -2.09 -1.40
N MET A 97 -18.85 -2.46 -0.48
CA MET A 97 -17.39 -2.35 -0.68
C MET A 97 -16.91 -3.15 -1.90
N PHE A 98 -17.37 -4.39 -2.08
CA PHE A 98 -16.94 -5.22 -3.22
C PHE A 98 -17.48 -4.71 -4.56
N CYS A 99 -18.66 -4.10 -4.58
CA CYS A 99 -19.30 -3.57 -5.78
C CYS A 99 -19.15 -2.05 -5.92
N GLY A 100 -18.20 -1.40 -5.24
CA GLY A 100 -17.87 0.01 -5.43
C GLY A 100 -19.00 0.99 -5.12
N VAL A 101 -19.88 0.67 -4.19
CA VAL A 101 -21.03 1.50 -3.77
C VAL A 101 -21.03 1.71 -2.26
N PHE A 102 -21.95 2.54 -1.75
CA PHE A 102 -22.03 2.89 -0.33
C PHE A 102 -23.19 2.16 0.36
N GLY A 103 -22.92 1.49 1.47
CA GLY A 103 -23.93 0.83 2.29
C GLY A 103 -23.84 1.29 3.75
N HIS A 104 -24.98 1.60 4.37
CA HIS A 104 -25.02 2.09 5.75
C HIS A 104 -25.84 1.14 6.63
N LYS A 105 -25.26 0.69 7.75
CA LYS A 105 -25.98 0.01 8.82
C LYS A 105 -26.40 1.07 9.86
N PRO A 106 -27.69 1.43 9.95
CA PRO A 106 -28.15 2.44 10.87
C PRO A 106 -28.06 1.98 12.33
N THR A 107 -28.18 2.95 13.24
CA THR A 107 -28.38 2.72 14.67
C THR A 107 -29.50 1.69 14.89
N PRO A 108 -29.32 0.70 15.79
CA PRO A 108 -30.36 -0.27 16.08
C PRO A 108 -31.70 0.38 16.46
N ASN A 109 -32.80 -0.29 16.11
CA ASN A 109 -34.18 0.18 16.32
C ASN A 109 -34.60 1.47 15.59
N TRP A 110 -33.70 2.21 14.94
CA TRP A 110 -34.08 3.44 14.21
C TRP A 110 -34.83 3.16 12.90
N VAL A 111 -34.69 1.96 12.34
CA VAL A 111 -35.39 1.49 11.14
C VAL A 111 -36.13 0.20 11.47
N SER A 112 -37.38 0.06 11.01
CA SER A 112 -38.20 -1.12 11.30
C SER A 112 -37.66 -2.32 10.53
N VAL A 113 -37.56 -3.46 11.21
CA VAL A 113 -37.15 -4.74 10.61
C VAL A 113 -38.37 -5.62 10.29
N GLU A 114 -39.58 -5.11 10.53
CA GLU A 114 -40.83 -5.82 10.36
C GLU A 114 -41.09 -6.15 8.88
N GLY A 115 -41.47 -7.41 8.64
CA GLY A 115 -41.72 -7.94 7.30
C GLY A 115 -40.48 -8.44 6.56
N HIS A 116 -39.26 -8.26 7.10
CA HIS A 116 -38.04 -8.84 6.52
C HIS A 116 -38.04 -10.37 6.57
N LYS A 117 -37.49 -11.02 5.53
CA LYS A 117 -37.25 -12.46 5.48
C LYS A 117 -35.80 -12.75 5.07
N PRO A 118 -35.09 -13.67 5.74
CA PRO A 118 -35.54 -14.42 6.93
C PRO A 118 -35.68 -13.51 8.16
N GLY A 119 -36.58 -13.87 9.07
CA GLY A 119 -36.78 -13.19 10.35
C GLY A 119 -36.41 -14.11 11.51
N SER A 120 -36.34 -13.54 12.72
CA SER A 120 -36.07 -14.28 13.96
C SER A 120 -37.13 -13.95 15.02
N SER A 121 -37.42 -14.91 15.91
CA SER A 121 -38.26 -14.72 17.10
C SER A 121 -37.46 -14.26 18.33
N ASP A 122 -36.15 -14.04 18.19
CA ASP A 122 -35.32 -13.48 19.26
C ASP A 122 -35.81 -12.07 19.64
N LYS A 123 -36.08 -11.86 20.93
CA LYS A 123 -36.52 -10.57 21.48
C LYS A 123 -35.52 -9.44 21.22
N ASN A 124 -34.24 -9.77 21.07
CA ASN A 124 -33.16 -8.82 20.83
C ASN A 124 -32.85 -8.66 19.33
N TRP A 125 -33.62 -9.26 18.41
CA TRP A 125 -33.31 -9.26 16.98
C TRP A 125 -33.01 -7.86 16.42
N SER A 126 -33.85 -6.88 16.73
CA SER A 126 -33.71 -5.49 16.25
C SER A 126 -32.54 -4.72 16.87
N SER A 127 -31.90 -5.26 17.91
CA SER A 127 -30.72 -4.65 18.55
C SER A 127 -29.43 -4.89 17.75
N PHE A 128 -29.37 -5.95 16.95
CA PHE A 128 -28.18 -6.28 16.16
C PHE A 128 -28.46 -6.43 14.66
N PHE A 129 -29.67 -6.82 14.27
CA PHE A 129 -30.13 -6.82 12.88
C PHE A 129 -30.73 -5.44 12.52
N ALA A 130 -30.29 -4.88 11.40
CA ALA A 130 -30.81 -3.60 10.90
C ALA A 130 -31.07 -3.66 9.39
N ILE A 131 -32.03 -2.87 8.91
CA ILE A 131 -32.21 -2.58 7.49
C ILE A 131 -31.68 -1.17 7.25
N GLY A 132 -30.88 -1.01 6.21
CA GLY A 132 -30.28 0.27 5.85
C GLY A 132 -30.23 0.50 4.35
N PRO A 133 -29.89 1.73 3.94
CA PRO A 133 -29.77 2.09 2.54
C PRO A 133 -28.48 1.53 1.93
N MET A 134 -28.54 1.30 0.62
CA MET A 134 -27.38 1.19 -0.24
C MET A 134 -27.57 2.10 -1.45
N VAL A 135 -26.53 2.85 -1.82
CA VAL A 135 -26.59 3.92 -2.83
C VAL A 135 -25.27 4.03 -3.60
N ARG A 136 -25.28 4.63 -4.79
CA ARG A 136 -24.05 4.86 -5.58
C ARG A 136 -23.24 6.04 -5.07
N TYR A 137 -23.89 7.09 -4.57
CA TYR A 137 -23.23 8.27 -4.03
C TYR A 137 -23.54 8.45 -2.56
N ALA A 138 -22.52 8.67 -1.73
CA ALA A 138 -22.69 8.83 -0.28
C ALA A 138 -23.65 9.97 0.10
N SER A 139 -23.76 11.00 -0.76
CA SER A 139 -24.72 12.10 -0.64
C SER A 139 -26.18 11.66 -0.60
N ASP A 140 -26.49 10.46 -1.09
CA ASP A 140 -27.85 9.97 -1.24
C ASP A 140 -28.30 9.12 -0.04
N LEU A 141 -27.39 8.77 0.87
CA LEU A 141 -27.70 8.03 2.10
C LEU A 141 -28.75 8.74 2.97
N PRO A 142 -28.64 10.07 3.25
CA PRO A 142 -29.58 10.77 4.13
C PRO A 142 -31.02 10.77 3.59
N LEU A 143 -31.19 10.81 2.27
CA LEU A 143 -32.51 10.79 1.63
C LEU A 143 -33.25 9.50 1.99
N LEU A 144 -32.63 8.35 1.74
CA LEU A 144 -33.29 7.06 1.98
C LEU A 144 -33.44 6.77 3.48
N LEU A 145 -32.47 7.17 4.31
CA LEU A 145 -32.56 7.05 5.77
C LEU A 145 -33.73 7.84 6.35
N THR A 146 -33.92 9.08 5.88
CA THR A 146 -35.03 9.95 6.30
C THR A 146 -36.39 9.33 6.01
N VAL A 147 -36.52 8.66 4.86
CA VAL A 147 -37.75 7.97 4.43
C VAL A 147 -38.04 6.74 5.28
N ILE A 148 -37.04 5.89 5.54
CA ILE A 148 -37.24 4.60 6.23
C ILE A 148 -37.20 4.69 7.77
N SER A 149 -36.86 5.86 8.33
CA SER A 149 -36.79 6.10 9.78
C SER A 149 -38.11 5.81 10.51
N GLN A 150 -38.05 5.15 11.67
CA GLN A 150 -39.22 4.85 12.51
C GLN A 150 -39.74 6.04 13.31
N THR A 151 -38.83 6.86 13.82
CA THR A 151 -39.15 7.96 14.74
C THR A 151 -38.61 9.28 14.21
N ASP A 152 -39.19 10.40 14.66
CA ASP A 152 -38.64 11.73 14.38
C ASP A 152 -37.25 11.90 14.99
N GLU A 153 -36.98 11.26 16.14
CA GLU A 153 -35.64 11.20 16.73
C GLU A 153 -34.62 10.57 15.76
N ALA A 154 -34.96 9.42 15.15
CA ALA A 154 -34.10 8.79 14.16
C ALA A 154 -33.87 9.70 12.95
N ARG A 155 -34.95 10.34 12.46
CA ARG A 155 -34.90 11.26 11.31
C ARG A 155 -34.00 12.47 11.58
N ILE A 156 -34.11 13.08 12.76
CA ILE A 156 -33.27 14.20 13.19
C ILE A 156 -31.83 13.74 13.38
N GLY A 157 -31.64 12.57 14.00
CA GLY A 157 -30.33 11.97 14.26
C GLY A 157 -29.52 11.75 12.99
N PHE A 158 -30.12 11.24 11.91
CA PHE A 158 -29.43 11.04 10.63
C PHE A 158 -28.99 12.33 9.93
N ASN A 159 -29.65 13.45 10.23
CA ASN A 159 -29.34 14.76 9.65
C ASN A 159 -28.44 15.62 10.55
N LYS A 160 -28.12 15.14 11.76
CA LYS A 160 -27.19 15.82 12.66
C LYS A 160 -25.76 15.68 12.12
N LYS A 161 -25.09 16.81 11.85
CA LYS A 161 -23.67 16.80 11.52
C LYS A 161 -22.89 16.21 12.68
N ALA A 162 -22.08 15.18 12.41
CA ALA A 162 -21.17 14.63 13.40
C ALA A 162 -20.05 15.65 13.67
N ASN A 163 -19.78 15.90 14.95
CA ASN A 163 -18.59 16.62 15.38
C ASN A 163 -17.41 15.63 15.37
N LEU A 164 -16.42 15.87 14.51
CA LEU A 164 -15.27 14.99 14.35
C LEU A 164 -14.37 14.95 15.60
N GLU A 165 -14.43 15.97 16.45
CA GLU A 165 -13.68 16.01 17.71
C GLU A 165 -14.29 15.09 18.77
N ASP A 166 -15.62 15.06 18.88
CA ASP A 166 -16.35 14.20 19.82
C ASP A 166 -16.25 12.70 19.45
N MET A 167 -15.97 12.39 18.18
CA MET A 167 -15.74 11.02 17.71
C MET A 167 -14.42 10.43 18.21
N LYS A 168 -13.41 11.25 18.57
CA LYS A 168 -12.15 10.74 19.13
C LYS A 168 -12.34 10.18 20.54
N THR A 169 -13.24 10.77 21.32
CA THR A 169 -13.47 10.44 22.74
C THR A 169 -14.51 9.35 22.94
N SER A 170 -15.50 9.19 22.04
CA SER A 170 -16.52 8.14 22.17
C SER A 170 -16.08 6.74 21.72
N LEU A 171 -14.93 6.64 21.05
CA LEU A 171 -14.31 5.38 20.60
C LEU A 171 -13.91 4.45 21.76
N GLU A 172 -13.74 4.96 22.98
CA GLU A 172 -13.37 4.15 24.14
C GLU A 172 -14.57 3.52 24.89
N LEU A 173 -15.82 3.98 24.71
CA LEU A 173 -16.90 3.60 25.64
C LEU A 173 -18.29 3.31 25.05
N SER A 174 -18.53 3.40 23.74
CA SER A 174 -19.82 2.93 23.20
C SER A 174 -19.75 2.54 21.73
N GLY A 175 -20.14 1.30 21.44
CA GLY A 175 -20.04 0.71 20.12
C GLY A 175 -20.93 1.37 19.06
N PHE A 176 -20.43 1.27 17.82
CA PHE A 176 -21.13 1.42 16.54
C PHE A 176 -21.31 2.85 15.99
N ILE A 177 -20.19 3.53 15.73
CA ILE A 177 -20.03 4.24 14.45
C ILE A 177 -19.11 3.39 13.57
N LEU A 178 -19.68 2.86 12.50
CA LEU A 178 -19.05 1.85 11.68
C LEU A 178 -18.52 2.45 10.37
N LEU A 179 -17.61 3.42 10.49
CA LEU A 179 -16.38 3.39 9.70
C LEU A 179 -15.49 2.35 10.41
N ARG A 180 -15.72 1.03 10.20
CA ARG A 180 -14.82 -0.02 10.71
C ARG A 180 -13.55 0.02 9.89
N ILE A 181 -12.73 0.96 10.27
CA ILE A 181 -11.32 0.95 10.06
C ILE A 181 -10.71 -0.21 10.91
N GLN A 182 -11.30 -0.60 12.05
CA GLN A 182 -10.70 -1.56 13.00
C GLN A 182 -10.86 -3.08 12.70
N ASP A 183 -11.97 -3.55 12.10
CA ASP A 183 -12.04 -4.97 11.64
C ASP A 183 -11.43 -5.15 10.25
N ILE A 184 -11.39 -4.07 9.45
CA ILE A 184 -10.49 -4.01 8.30
C ILE A 184 -9.06 -4.10 8.81
N TYR A 185 -8.67 -3.40 9.89
CA TYR A 185 -7.34 -3.51 10.50
C TYR A 185 -7.01 -4.90 11.04
N SER A 186 -7.88 -5.58 11.78
CA SER A 186 -7.54 -6.94 12.25
C SER A 186 -7.38 -7.95 11.11
N MET A 187 -8.14 -7.79 10.00
CA MET A 187 -7.92 -8.54 8.77
C MET A 187 -6.68 -8.07 7.99
N PHE A 188 -6.39 -6.76 7.97
CA PHE A 188 -5.19 -6.17 7.37
C PHE A 188 -3.92 -6.61 8.10
N ASN A 189 -3.95 -6.75 9.43
CA ASN A 189 -2.81 -7.12 10.26
C ASN A 189 -2.34 -8.55 9.99
N ARG A 190 -3.29 -9.50 9.85
CA ARG A 190 -2.95 -10.82 9.30
C ARG A 190 -2.53 -10.73 7.84
N SER A 191 -3.06 -9.77 7.08
CA SER A 191 -2.74 -9.58 5.67
C SER A 191 -1.35 -8.99 5.42
N ASP A 192 -0.84 -8.05 6.23
CA ASP A 192 0.40 -7.32 5.94
C ASP A 192 1.63 -8.13 6.30
N ASP A 193 1.64 -8.74 7.48
CA ASP A 193 2.67 -9.72 7.84
C ASP A 193 2.62 -10.91 6.86
N SER A 194 1.43 -11.38 6.47
CA SER A 194 1.33 -12.45 5.46
C SER A 194 1.70 -12.00 4.05
N LYS A 195 1.48 -10.73 3.69
CA LYS A 195 1.81 -10.10 2.40
C LYS A 195 3.31 -9.87 2.29
N PHE A 196 3.96 -9.37 3.33
CA PHE A 196 5.41 -9.29 3.45
C PHE A 196 6.02 -10.68 3.28
N ARG A 197 5.54 -11.65 4.05
CA ARG A 197 6.03 -13.04 3.98
C ARG A 197 5.74 -13.71 2.64
N ALA A 198 4.60 -13.43 2.02
CA ALA A 198 4.27 -13.91 0.68
C ALA A 198 5.16 -13.27 -0.38
N SER A 199 5.52 -11.99 -0.22
CA SER A 199 6.47 -11.27 -1.08
C SER A 199 7.83 -11.98 -1.06
N LEU A 200 8.35 -12.29 0.13
CA LEU A 200 9.59 -13.05 0.29
C LEU A 200 9.48 -14.48 -0.25
N GLY A 201 8.41 -15.20 0.13
CA GLY A 201 8.23 -16.62 -0.19
C GLY A 201 7.95 -16.91 -1.67
N LYS A 202 7.23 -16.03 -2.38
CA LYS A 202 6.96 -16.19 -3.83
C LYS A 202 8.24 -16.13 -4.66
N SER A 203 9.21 -15.31 -4.24
CA SER A 203 10.46 -15.13 -4.97
C SER A 203 11.35 -16.38 -4.93
N LYS A 204 11.29 -17.17 -3.84
CA LYS A 204 12.21 -18.27 -3.54
C LYS A 204 13.70 -17.87 -3.58
N ILE A 205 14.02 -16.59 -3.42
CA ILE A 205 15.40 -16.07 -3.49
C ILE A 205 16.13 -16.20 -2.15
N ILE A 206 15.39 -16.18 -1.04
CA ILE A 206 15.94 -16.20 0.32
C ILE A 206 15.97 -17.63 0.85
N HIS A 207 17.10 -18.02 1.41
CA HIS A 207 17.38 -19.35 1.93
C HIS A 207 17.85 -19.29 3.38
N HIS A 208 17.82 -20.44 4.05
CA HIS A 208 18.36 -20.58 5.41
C HIS A 208 19.86 -20.30 5.43
N GLY A 209 20.30 -19.46 6.37
CA GLY A 209 21.71 -19.09 6.53
C GLY A 209 22.15 -17.85 5.72
N ASP A 210 21.25 -17.23 4.96
CA ASP A 210 21.54 -15.97 4.29
C ASP A 210 21.88 -14.85 5.29
N SER A 211 22.78 -13.95 4.88
CA SER A 211 23.09 -12.72 5.61
C SER A 211 22.59 -11.52 4.80
N ILE A 212 21.64 -10.80 5.37
CA ILE A 212 20.90 -9.71 4.72
C ILE A 212 21.29 -8.39 5.36
N LEU A 213 21.77 -7.47 4.53
CA LEU A 213 21.96 -6.07 4.88
C LEU A 213 20.65 -5.31 4.65
N VAL A 214 20.17 -4.57 5.64
CA VAL A 214 18.97 -3.73 5.52
C VAL A 214 19.39 -2.27 5.43
N ASP A 215 19.06 -1.62 4.31
CA ASP A 215 19.24 -0.17 4.15
C ASP A 215 18.19 0.56 5.00
N HIS A 216 18.66 1.25 6.04
CA HIS A 216 17.79 1.95 6.98
C HIS A 216 18.05 3.45 6.94
N LEU A 217 17.05 4.20 6.48
CA LEU A 217 17.14 5.65 6.25
C LEU A 217 16.68 6.47 7.46
N GLY A 218 15.99 5.84 8.43
CA GLY A 218 15.26 6.50 9.52
C GLY A 218 13.89 7.05 9.08
N GLU A 219 13.44 6.73 7.87
CA GLU A 219 12.14 7.12 7.33
C GLU A 219 11.08 6.04 7.55
N LEU A 220 9.81 6.43 7.49
CA LEU A 220 8.64 5.56 7.68
C LEU A 220 8.80 4.18 7.02
N ASN A 221 9.04 4.12 5.71
CA ASN A 221 9.09 2.84 4.98
C ASN A 221 10.22 1.94 5.51
N SER A 222 11.38 2.52 5.83
CA SER A 222 12.54 1.78 6.34
C SER A 222 12.35 1.31 7.79
N THR A 223 11.67 2.10 8.62
CA THR A 223 11.32 1.72 9.99
C THR A 223 10.26 0.62 10.00
N VAL A 224 9.23 0.73 9.16
CA VAL A 224 8.20 -0.33 8.98
C VAL A 224 8.84 -1.63 8.49
N LEU A 225 9.79 -1.56 7.56
CA LEU A 225 10.54 -2.74 7.11
C LEU A 225 11.29 -3.41 8.26
N LEU A 226 11.97 -2.66 9.14
CA LEU A 226 12.64 -3.22 10.31
C LEU A 226 11.65 -3.92 11.26
N HIS A 227 10.50 -3.28 11.53
CA HIS A 227 9.46 -3.88 12.35
C HIS A 227 8.90 -5.17 11.74
N LEU A 228 8.64 -5.20 10.43
CA LEU A 228 8.18 -6.40 9.72
C LEU A 228 9.21 -7.56 9.79
N ILE A 229 10.50 -7.25 9.69
CA ILE A 229 11.57 -8.25 9.85
C ILE A 229 11.56 -8.79 11.29
N LYS A 230 11.49 -7.91 12.30
CA LYS A 230 11.42 -8.30 13.73
C LYS A 230 10.21 -9.20 14.00
N SER A 231 9.03 -8.79 13.53
CA SER A 231 7.79 -9.59 13.65
C SER A 231 7.96 -10.95 12.97
N GLY A 232 8.51 -10.98 11.77
CA GLY A 232 8.73 -12.22 11.00
C GLY A 232 9.76 -13.18 11.61
N MET A 233 10.69 -12.69 12.42
CA MET A 233 11.71 -13.46 13.13
C MET A 233 11.26 -13.94 14.52
N SER A 234 10.14 -13.45 15.07
CA SER A 234 9.63 -13.83 16.38
C SER A 234 9.17 -15.30 16.47
N GLU A 235 9.31 -15.91 17.65
CA GLU A 235 9.00 -17.33 17.90
C GLU A 235 7.51 -17.68 17.78
N SER A 236 6.63 -16.69 17.95
CA SER A 236 5.18 -16.86 17.79
C SER A 236 4.72 -16.91 16.32
N ALA A 237 5.61 -16.72 15.35
CA ALA A 237 5.27 -16.71 13.93
C ALA A 237 5.14 -18.13 13.36
N HIS A 238 4.02 -18.41 12.68
CA HIS A 238 3.68 -19.73 12.10
C HIS A 238 4.69 -20.28 11.05
N LYS A 239 5.71 -19.49 10.64
CA LYS A 239 6.88 -19.90 9.83
C LYS A 239 8.05 -18.94 10.10
N LYS A 240 8.92 -19.19 11.07
CA LYS A 240 10.01 -18.25 11.43
C LYS A 240 10.88 -17.87 10.21
N LEU A 241 11.15 -16.57 10.01
CA LEU A 241 12.17 -16.12 9.06
C LEU A 241 13.55 -16.38 9.68
N ILE A 242 14.42 -17.08 8.96
CA ILE A 242 15.72 -17.53 9.47
C ILE A 242 16.81 -17.07 8.52
N PHE A 243 17.24 -15.83 8.71
CA PHE A 243 18.41 -15.22 8.08
C PHE A 243 19.07 -14.27 9.09
N LYS A 244 20.35 -14.00 8.93
CA LYS A 244 21.08 -13.00 9.73
C LYS A 244 20.75 -11.62 9.19
N THR A 245 20.37 -10.71 10.08
CA THR A 245 20.03 -9.32 9.72
C THR A 245 21.10 -8.37 10.24
N ILE A 246 21.66 -7.56 9.35
CA ILE A 246 22.56 -6.46 9.67
C ILE A 246 21.91 -5.18 9.16
N VAL A 247 21.85 -4.13 9.97
CA VAL A 247 21.22 -2.86 9.57
C VAL A 247 22.31 -1.83 9.29
N LEU A 248 22.23 -1.14 8.15
CA LEU A 248 23.16 -0.09 7.76
C LEU A 248 22.44 1.24 7.66
N TYR A 249 23.00 2.26 8.30
CA TYR A 249 22.66 3.66 8.07
C TYR A 249 23.78 4.32 7.24
N ILE A 250 23.41 4.88 6.09
CA ILE A 250 24.33 5.71 5.29
C ILE A 250 24.07 7.17 5.64
N ASP A 251 25.07 7.84 6.21
CA ASP A 251 25.01 9.26 6.54
C ASP A 251 25.25 10.12 5.29
N ASP A 252 24.18 10.76 4.83
CA ASP A 252 24.13 11.68 3.70
C ASP A 252 24.05 13.15 4.13
N GLY A 253 24.14 13.44 5.43
CA GLY A 253 23.85 14.75 5.99
C GLY A 253 24.71 15.88 5.44
N ALA A 254 25.98 15.61 5.13
CA ALA A 254 26.89 16.58 4.48
C ALA A 254 26.33 17.09 3.15
N THR A 255 25.84 16.18 2.31
CA THR A 255 25.30 16.51 0.98
C THR A 255 23.97 17.26 1.04
N MET A 256 23.27 17.15 2.17
CA MET A 256 22.04 17.85 2.51
C MET A 256 22.28 19.16 3.28
N GLY A 257 23.53 19.57 3.49
CA GLY A 257 23.87 20.81 4.18
C GLY A 257 23.62 20.79 5.69
N ARG A 258 23.45 19.62 6.31
CA ARG A 258 23.28 19.50 7.76
C ARG A 258 24.59 19.71 8.49
N THR A 259 24.51 20.33 9.67
CA THR A 259 25.66 20.49 10.56
C THR A 259 26.09 19.15 11.17
N ILE A 260 27.33 19.08 11.66
CA ILE A 260 27.86 17.88 12.34
C ILE A 260 27.00 17.53 13.56
N ASP A 261 26.55 18.52 14.32
CA ASP A 261 25.71 18.30 15.50
C ASP A 261 24.34 17.70 15.14
N GLU A 262 23.69 18.21 14.09
CA GLU A 262 22.41 17.67 13.59
C GLU A 262 22.56 16.22 13.13
N ARG A 263 23.67 15.90 12.45
CA ARG A 263 23.99 14.54 11.99
C ARG A 263 24.22 13.59 13.15
N ASN A 264 24.99 14.02 14.15
CA ASN A 264 25.24 13.24 15.37
C ASN A 264 23.94 12.98 16.14
N ILE A 265 23.06 13.97 16.26
CA ILE A 265 21.74 13.80 16.89
C ILE A 265 20.89 12.80 16.10
N LEU A 266 20.88 12.91 14.77
CA LEU A 266 20.14 12.01 13.89
C LEU A 266 20.66 10.57 13.98
N GLN A 267 21.98 10.38 13.90
CA GLN A 267 22.63 9.08 14.05
C GLN A 267 22.27 8.44 15.40
N ARG A 268 22.33 9.18 16.51
CA ARG A 268 21.95 8.65 17.83
C ARG A 268 20.49 8.23 17.91
N LYS A 269 19.58 8.99 17.29
CA LYS A 269 18.16 8.61 17.22
C LYS A 269 17.97 7.32 16.41
N ILE A 270 18.64 7.20 15.27
CA ILE A 270 18.61 5.99 14.43
C ILE A 270 19.25 4.80 15.17
N ALA A 271 20.37 5.00 15.85
CA ALA A 271 21.04 4.00 16.68
C ALA A 271 20.08 3.43 17.73
N LYS A 272 19.36 4.32 18.43
CA LYS A 272 18.35 3.94 19.41
C LYS A 272 17.23 3.12 18.76
N GLU A 273 16.69 3.58 17.64
CA GLU A 273 15.63 2.87 16.91
C GLU A 273 16.05 1.44 16.53
N ILE A 274 17.24 1.28 15.94
CA ILE A 274 17.78 -0.03 15.54
C ILE A 274 17.94 -0.96 16.75
N LYS A 275 18.40 -0.43 17.88
CA LYS A 275 18.55 -1.18 19.15
C LYS A 275 17.22 -1.57 19.76
N ASP A 276 16.21 -0.70 19.74
CA ASP A 276 14.86 -0.97 20.24
C ASP A 276 14.20 -2.12 19.42
N PHE A 277 14.56 -2.27 18.15
CA PHE A 277 14.18 -3.42 17.34
C PHE A 277 15.03 -4.68 17.57
N GLY A 278 16.16 -4.58 18.27
CA GLY A 278 17.03 -5.71 18.61
C GLY A 278 18.00 -6.11 17.50
N PHE A 279 18.38 -5.19 16.62
CA PHE A 279 19.31 -5.46 15.53
C PHE A 279 20.70 -4.85 15.76
N ASN A 280 21.71 -5.41 15.08
CA ASN A 280 23.05 -4.84 15.02
C ASN A 280 23.10 -3.75 13.94
N GLY A 281 23.34 -2.51 14.35
CA GLY A 281 23.44 -1.36 13.47
C GLY A 281 24.89 -1.00 13.13
N TYR A 282 25.10 -0.59 11.89
CA TYR A 282 26.35 -0.03 11.38
C TYR A 282 26.10 1.30 10.69
N VAL A 283 27.14 2.13 10.61
CA VAL A 283 27.10 3.43 9.94
C VAL A 283 28.28 3.59 8.99
N VAL A 284 28.03 4.26 7.87
CA VAL A 284 29.05 4.67 6.90
C VAL A 284 28.71 6.05 6.35
N SER A 285 29.72 6.89 6.13
CA SER A 285 29.53 8.19 5.47
C SER A 285 29.38 8.01 3.97
N LEU A 286 28.43 8.72 3.35
CA LEU A 286 28.25 8.70 1.89
C LEU A 286 29.52 9.09 1.13
N ASN A 287 30.38 9.93 1.72
CA ASN A 287 31.62 10.40 1.11
C ASN A 287 32.63 9.27 0.85
N GLN A 288 32.55 8.18 1.60
CA GLN A 288 33.43 7.03 1.41
C GLN A 288 33.16 6.27 0.10
N VAL A 289 32.11 6.62 -0.66
CA VAL A 289 31.90 6.09 -2.01
C VAL A 289 33.05 6.44 -2.97
N LEU A 290 33.83 7.48 -2.66
CA LEU A 290 35.01 7.90 -3.44
C LEU A 290 36.28 7.12 -3.06
N SER A 291 36.24 6.33 -1.98
CA SER A 291 37.34 5.49 -1.51
C SER A 291 37.29 4.11 -2.16
N GLU A 292 38.40 3.38 -2.14
CA GLU A 292 38.44 1.99 -2.58
C GLU A 292 37.57 1.08 -1.68
N GLU A 293 37.00 0.00 -2.23
CA GLU A 293 36.05 -0.86 -1.49
C GLU A 293 36.67 -1.46 -0.22
N ASP A 294 37.96 -1.83 -0.27
CA ASP A 294 38.67 -2.39 0.87
C ASP A 294 38.92 -1.36 1.99
N ALA A 295 38.89 -0.07 1.65
CA ALA A 295 39.11 1.06 2.55
C ALA A 295 37.82 1.60 3.20
N LEU A 296 36.65 0.97 2.96
CA LEU A 296 35.41 1.38 3.61
C LEU A 296 35.50 1.22 5.14
N ASP A 297 35.42 2.36 5.83
CA ASP A 297 35.39 2.49 7.29
C ASP A 297 33.93 2.42 7.76
N ILE A 298 33.43 1.18 7.85
CA ILE A 298 32.12 0.86 8.38
C ILE A 298 32.24 0.68 9.89
N LYS A 299 31.58 1.56 10.63
CA LYS A 299 31.62 1.58 12.09
C LYS A 299 30.35 1.01 12.70
N SER A 300 30.43 0.61 13.96
CA SER A 300 29.21 0.35 14.74
C SER A 300 28.38 1.64 14.82
N ILE A 301 27.06 1.54 14.77
CA ILE A 301 26.15 2.71 14.75
C ILE A 301 26.32 3.67 15.96
N ASP A 302 26.92 3.18 17.05
CA ASP A 302 27.21 3.96 18.26
C ASP A 302 28.53 4.74 18.21
N GLN A 303 29.39 4.45 17.24
CA GLN A 303 30.70 5.10 17.11
C GLN A 303 30.57 6.39 16.30
N ASP A 304 31.33 7.40 16.69
CA ASP A 304 31.40 8.64 15.93
C ASP A 304 32.06 8.39 14.57
N VAL A 305 31.43 8.89 13.52
CA VAL A 305 31.93 8.81 12.14
C VAL A 305 32.89 9.98 11.92
N TYR A 306 34.11 9.70 11.48
CA TYR A 306 35.06 10.76 11.15
C TYR A 306 34.70 11.33 9.77
N HIS A 307 34.63 12.66 9.71
CA HIS A 307 34.18 13.44 8.55
C HIS A 307 35.37 13.98 7.74
N GLU A 308 36.35 13.14 7.40
CA GLU A 308 37.46 13.59 6.54
C GLU A 308 37.04 13.61 5.06
N HIS A 309 37.53 14.60 4.31
CA HIS A 309 37.33 14.78 2.86
C HIS A 309 35.88 15.00 2.38
N GLU A 310 34.96 15.48 3.22
CA GLU A 310 33.56 15.72 2.84
C GLU A 310 33.38 16.79 1.75
N ASP A 311 34.30 17.75 1.69
CA ASP A 311 34.30 18.84 0.71
C ASP A 311 34.39 18.33 -0.73
N ARG A 312 35.00 17.16 -0.96
CA ARG A 312 35.22 16.65 -2.30
C ARG A 312 33.92 16.20 -2.96
N LEU A 313 33.11 15.38 -2.29
CA LEU A 313 31.83 14.94 -2.85
C LEU A 313 30.88 16.13 -2.98
N ARG A 314 30.87 17.03 -1.99
CA ARG A 314 30.06 18.24 -2.05
C ARG A 314 30.45 19.12 -3.25
N ALA A 315 31.74 19.35 -3.47
CA ALA A 315 32.23 20.10 -4.62
C ALA A 315 31.84 19.44 -5.95
N ILE A 316 31.89 18.10 -6.05
CA ILE A 316 31.42 17.40 -7.26
C ILE A 316 29.93 17.66 -7.49
N LEU A 317 29.11 17.55 -6.45
CA LEU A 317 27.66 17.74 -6.54
C LEU A 317 27.24 19.20 -6.79
N ASP A 318 28.01 20.15 -6.27
CA ASP A 318 27.77 21.60 -6.43
C ASP A 318 28.19 22.09 -7.84
N ASN A 319 29.09 21.37 -8.51
CA ASN A 319 29.48 21.64 -9.91
C ASN A 319 28.51 21.05 -10.96
N LEU A 320 27.47 20.33 -10.54
CA LEU A 320 26.48 19.78 -11.47
C LEU A 320 25.51 20.88 -11.93
N PRO A 321 25.10 20.86 -13.22
CA PRO A 321 24.36 21.97 -13.82
C PRO A 321 22.94 22.13 -13.28
N ASP A 322 22.33 21.05 -12.80
CA ASP A 322 20.94 21.04 -12.38
C ASP A 322 20.64 19.99 -11.29
N ASN A 323 19.51 20.14 -10.61
CA ASN A 323 19.11 19.27 -9.51
C ASN A 323 18.75 17.85 -9.94
N THR A 324 18.37 17.63 -11.21
CA THR A 324 18.14 16.28 -11.75
C THR A 324 19.45 15.51 -11.80
N SER A 325 20.48 16.10 -12.39
CA SER A 325 21.83 15.52 -12.44
C SER A 325 22.38 15.25 -11.03
N ARG A 326 22.19 16.20 -10.11
CA ARG A 326 22.59 16.04 -8.70
C ARG A 326 21.89 14.87 -8.01
N THR A 327 20.56 14.80 -8.11
CA THR A 327 19.75 13.74 -7.50
C THR A 327 20.08 12.38 -8.11
N ASP A 328 20.31 12.34 -9.42
CA ASP A 328 20.62 11.12 -10.14
C ASP A 328 21.96 10.53 -9.71
N LEU A 329 23.01 11.36 -9.69
CA LEU A 329 24.34 10.93 -9.26
C LEU A 329 24.32 10.46 -7.80
N LEU A 330 23.64 11.17 -6.91
CA LEU A 330 23.48 10.76 -5.50
C LEU A 330 22.84 9.37 -5.37
N ASN A 331 21.80 9.08 -6.12
CA ASN A 331 21.14 7.77 -6.09
C ASN A 331 22.07 6.65 -6.58
N GLN A 332 22.85 6.90 -7.63
CA GLN A 332 23.81 5.94 -8.17
C GLN A 332 24.96 5.68 -7.17
N LEU A 333 25.54 6.75 -6.60
CA LEU A 333 26.60 6.65 -5.60
C LEU A 333 26.14 5.94 -4.33
N ARG A 334 24.94 6.28 -3.82
CA ARG A 334 24.36 5.59 -2.66
C ARG A 334 24.18 4.09 -2.93
N ARG A 335 23.65 3.72 -4.10
CA ARG A 335 23.49 2.31 -4.48
C ARG A 335 24.84 1.59 -4.52
N ARG A 336 25.86 2.20 -5.12
CA ARG A 336 27.21 1.63 -5.18
C ARG A 336 27.78 1.41 -3.79
N LEU A 337 27.72 2.43 -2.92
CA LEU A 337 28.17 2.32 -1.54
C LEU A 337 27.43 1.22 -0.77
N LEU A 338 26.13 1.08 -0.97
CA LEU A 338 25.32 0.04 -0.34
C LEU A 338 25.77 -1.38 -0.75
N VAL A 339 26.13 -1.58 -2.02
CA VAL A 339 26.68 -2.86 -2.51
C VAL A 339 28.07 -3.12 -1.92
N SER A 340 28.98 -2.14 -1.98
CA SER A 340 30.33 -2.28 -1.42
C SER A 340 30.29 -2.53 0.10
N ALA A 341 29.38 -1.87 0.82
CA ALA A 341 29.16 -2.11 2.25
C ALA A 341 28.62 -3.51 2.54
N ALA A 342 27.72 -4.04 1.70
CA ALA A 342 27.25 -5.41 1.81
C ALA A 342 28.39 -6.43 1.61
N ARG A 343 29.32 -6.20 0.67
CA ARG A 343 30.53 -7.04 0.52
C ARG A 343 31.38 -7.04 1.78
N LYS A 344 31.71 -5.85 2.29
CA LYS A 344 32.54 -5.68 3.48
C LYS A 344 31.93 -6.34 4.71
N LEU A 345 30.61 -6.28 4.87
CA LEU A 345 29.86 -6.90 5.95
C LEU A 345 29.49 -8.38 5.69
N SER A 346 30.04 -8.99 4.62
CA SER A 346 29.77 -10.40 4.24
C SER A 346 28.28 -10.73 4.08
N CYS A 347 27.50 -9.78 3.56
CA CYS A 347 26.09 -9.94 3.24
C CYS A 347 25.91 -10.29 1.76
N ASN A 348 25.12 -11.32 1.48
CA ASN A 348 24.88 -11.78 0.10
C ASN A 348 23.61 -11.16 -0.51
N LYS A 349 22.81 -10.47 0.31
CA LYS A 349 21.55 -9.82 -0.09
C LYS A 349 21.40 -8.49 0.62
N VAL A 350 20.73 -7.56 -0.05
CA VAL A 350 20.38 -6.25 0.49
C VAL A 350 18.88 -6.08 0.45
N PHE A 351 18.26 -5.59 1.51
CA PHE A 351 16.86 -5.15 1.52
C PHE A 351 16.79 -3.63 1.47
N VAL A 352 16.01 -3.12 0.53
CA VAL A 352 15.64 -1.69 0.45
C VAL A 352 14.15 -1.52 0.71
N ALA A 353 13.77 -0.38 1.28
CA ALA A 353 12.40 -0.10 1.71
C ALA A 353 11.52 0.56 0.64
N ASP A 354 11.78 0.25 -0.64
CA ASP A 354 11.02 0.80 -1.76
C ASP A 354 9.58 0.28 -1.77
N SER A 355 8.61 1.19 -1.65
CA SER A 355 7.18 0.91 -1.79
C SER A 355 6.75 0.84 -3.26
N ALA A 356 5.48 0.49 -3.50
CA ALA A 356 4.92 0.52 -4.85
C ALA A 356 5.01 1.92 -5.49
N MET A 357 4.81 2.98 -4.70
CA MET A 357 4.89 4.37 -5.13
C MET A 357 6.33 4.76 -5.50
N ASP A 358 7.30 4.38 -4.66
CA ASP A 358 8.71 4.68 -4.90
C ASP A 358 9.19 4.01 -6.19
N ILE A 359 8.79 2.75 -6.44
CA ILE A 359 9.15 2.02 -7.66
C ILE A 359 8.50 2.66 -8.89
N ALA A 360 7.21 3.01 -8.83
CA ALA A 360 6.51 3.65 -9.95
C ALA A 360 7.13 5.01 -10.30
N THR A 361 7.45 5.81 -9.28
CA THR A 361 8.14 7.10 -9.42
C THR A 361 9.50 6.94 -10.08
N LYS A 362 10.33 6.01 -9.56
CA LYS A 362 11.66 5.75 -10.13
C LYS A 362 11.56 5.25 -11.57
N ALA A 363 10.57 4.40 -11.88
CA ALA A 363 10.36 3.89 -13.24
C ALA A 363 10.02 5.01 -14.23
N LEU A 364 9.11 5.93 -13.87
CA LEU A 364 8.80 7.08 -14.72
C LEU A 364 9.98 8.04 -14.84
N GLY A 365 10.70 8.29 -13.73
CA GLY A 365 11.92 9.09 -13.75
C GLY A 365 12.99 8.51 -14.69
N ASP A 366 13.21 7.20 -14.63
CA ASP A 366 14.15 6.50 -15.51
C ASP A 366 13.72 6.55 -16.98
N ILE A 367 12.41 6.47 -17.29
CA ILE A 367 11.91 6.68 -18.65
C ILE A 367 12.26 8.09 -19.14
N CYS A 368 11.99 9.11 -18.33
CA CYS A 368 12.29 10.50 -18.68
C CYS A 368 13.79 10.76 -18.85
N LEU A 369 14.64 10.01 -18.14
CA LEU A 369 16.09 10.07 -18.23
C LEU A 369 16.68 9.13 -19.30
N GLY A 370 15.84 8.48 -20.11
CA GLY A 370 16.28 7.61 -21.21
C GLY A 370 16.78 6.23 -20.78
N ARG A 371 16.53 5.79 -19.54
CA ARG A 371 16.97 4.49 -18.98
C ARG A 371 15.91 3.40 -19.07
N GLY A 372 15.20 3.34 -20.20
CA GLY A 372 14.10 2.39 -20.43
C GLY A 372 14.51 0.92 -20.36
N ALA A 373 15.76 0.59 -20.70
CA ALA A 373 16.24 -0.78 -20.76
C ALA A 373 16.33 -1.49 -19.40
N GLN A 374 16.37 -0.75 -18.30
CA GLN A 374 16.47 -1.32 -16.95
C GLN A 374 15.16 -1.33 -16.18
N LEU A 375 14.07 -0.88 -16.79
CA LEU A 375 12.77 -0.76 -16.11
C LEU A 375 12.31 -2.08 -15.51
N SER A 376 12.45 -3.18 -16.24
CA SER A 376 12.13 -4.50 -15.71
C SER A 376 12.96 -4.84 -14.46
N THR A 377 14.26 -4.60 -14.47
CA THR A 377 15.15 -4.85 -13.31
C THR A 377 14.83 -3.94 -12.12
N LEU A 378 14.55 -2.66 -12.39
CA LEU A 378 14.14 -1.68 -11.38
C LEU A 378 12.78 -2.05 -10.78
N ALA A 379 11.81 -2.45 -11.59
CA ALA A 379 10.47 -2.76 -11.14
C ALA A 379 10.37 -4.13 -10.46
N ASN A 380 11.27 -5.06 -10.78
CA ASN A 380 11.28 -6.40 -10.22
C ASN A 380 11.57 -6.43 -8.71
N PHE A 381 11.13 -7.52 -8.07
CA PHE A 381 11.40 -7.78 -6.66
C PHE A 381 12.91 -7.86 -6.36
N CYS A 382 13.69 -8.39 -7.30
CA CYS A 382 15.13 -8.54 -7.21
C CYS A 382 15.82 -7.75 -8.32
N ASP A 383 16.74 -6.87 -7.93
CA ASP A 383 17.74 -6.29 -8.79
C ASP A 383 19.02 -7.13 -8.68
N ALA A 384 19.35 -7.82 -9.77
CA ALA A 384 20.47 -8.73 -9.90
C ALA A 384 21.51 -8.20 -10.91
N ARG A 385 21.64 -6.88 -11.06
CA ARG A 385 22.71 -6.27 -11.87
C ARG A 385 24.10 -6.65 -11.36
N CYS A 386 24.22 -6.78 -10.04
CA CYS A 386 25.43 -7.26 -9.40
C CYS A 386 25.36 -8.78 -9.25
N ALA A 387 26.41 -9.50 -9.69
CA ALA A 387 26.39 -10.95 -9.75
C ALA A 387 26.42 -11.61 -8.35
N ASP A 388 27.17 -11.03 -7.42
CA ASP A 388 27.43 -11.53 -6.08
C ASP A 388 26.40 -11.08 -5.03
N ILE A 389 25.82 -9.88 -5.21
CA ILE A 389 24.85 -9.29 -4.27
C ILE A 389 23.52 -9.00 -4.93
N LYS A 390 22.44 -9.53 -4.35
CA LYS A 390 21.06 -9.30 -4.82
C LYS A 390 20.38 -8.22 -3.98
N ILE A 391 19.90 -7.15 -4.61
CA ILE A 391 19.10 -6.11 -3.93
C ILE A 391 17.62 -6.47 -4.07
N LEU A 392 16.94 -6.62 -2.94
CA LEU A 392 15.56 -7.06 -2.84
C LEU A 392 14.68 -5.91 -2.34
N LYS A 393 13.43 -5.89 -2.81
CA LYS A 393 12.43 -4.86 -2.49
C LYS A 393 11.21 -5.47 -1.77
N PRO A 394 11.30 -5.83 -0.48
CA PRO A 394 10.23 -6.52 0.23
C PRO A 394 8.91 -5.75 0.27
N LEU A 395 8.99 -4.42 0.33
CA LEU A 395 7.83 -3.52 0.40
C LEU A 395 7.21 -3.17 -0.96
N ARG A 396 7.70 -3.76 -2.06
CA ARG A 396 7.23 -3.48 -3.44
C ARG A 396 5.72 -3.48 -3.63
N ASN A 397 5.00 -4.35 -2.90
CA ASN A 397 3.56 -4.51 -3.04
C ASN A 397 2.75 -3.68 -2.03
N PHE A 398 3.41 -2.88 -1.19
CA PHE A 398 2.77 -2.04 -0.20
C PHE A 398 2.51 -0.66 -0.77
N THR A 399 1.30 -0.14 -0.56
CA THR A 399 0.96 1.25 -0.84
C THR A 399 1.44 2.14 0.29
N GLN A 400 1.62 3.44 0.02
CA GLN A 400 2.06 4.37 1.06
C GLN A 400 1.03 4.48 2.20
N GLN A 401 -0.26 4.39 1.90
CA GLN A 401 -1.32 4.39 2.90
C GLN A 401 -1.26 3.16 3.81
N GLU A 402 -1.01 1.97 3.25
CA GLU A 402 -0.83 0.75 4.04
C GLU A 402 0.33 0.89 5.04
N LEU A 403 1.46 1.46 4.60
CA LEU A 403 2.62 1.68 5.47
C LEU A 403 2.33 2.70 6.59
N ILE A 404 1.59 3.77 6.29
CA ILE A 404 1.15 4.77 7.29
C ILE A 404 0.25 4.10 8.33
N TYR A 405 -0.79 3.38 7.88
CA TYR A 405 -1.70 2.68 8.78
C TYR A 405 -1.00 1.63 9.63
N TYR A 406 -0.06 0.88 9.05
CA TYR A 406 0.77 -0.05 9.79
C TYR A 406 1.56 0.66 10.89
N SER A 407 2.17 1.81 10.58
CA SER A 407 2.93 2.57 11.58
C SER A 407 2.08 3.13 12.71
N GLU A 408 0.89 3.66 12.39
CA GLU A 408 -0.05 4.16 13.40
C GLU A 408 -0.53 3.03 14.31
N HIS A 409 -0.80 1.84 13.73
CA HIS A 409 -1.31 0.69 14.48
C HIS A 409 -0.30 0.14 15.49
N TYR A 410 0.98 0.03 15.09
CA TYR A 410 2.05 -0.48 15.94
C TYR A 410 2.79 0.64 16.69
N GLU A 411 2.26 1.86 16.67
CA GLU A 411 2.84 3.06 17.29
C GLU A 411 4.31 3.30 16.89
N ILE A 412 4.64 2.97 15.65
CA ILE A 412 5.98 3.09 15.08
C ILE A 412 6.23 4.57 14.77
N LYS A 413 7.22 5.16 15.44
CA LYS A 413 7.65 6.53 15.22
C LYS A 413 8.97 6.54 14.44
N SER A 414 8.93 7.00 13.19
CA SER A 414 10.14 7.16 12.37
C SER A 414 10.95 8.38 12.81
N VAL A 415 12.28 8.28 12.78
CA VAL A 415 13.19 9.38 13.16
C VAL A 415 13.09 10.58 12.23
N LYS A 416 13.04 10.34 10.91
CA LYS A 416 12.88 11.37 9.88
C LYS A 416 11.41 11.49 9.52
N LEU A 417 10.89 12.71 9.60
CA LEU A 417 9.61 13.05 8.99
C LEU A 417 9.86 13.24 7.49
N ARG A 418 9.12 12.52 6.65
CA ARG A 418 9.18 12.71 5.20
C ARG A 418 8.43 14.01 4.88
N GLU A 419 9.18 15.06 4.55
CA GLU A 419 8.59 16.34 4.12
C GLU A 419 7.99 16.17 2.72
N PHE A 420 6.71 15.82 2.65
CA PHE A 420 5.95 15.84 1.40
C PHE A 420 5.41 17.26 1.15
N ASN A 421 6.28 18.18 0.75
CA ASN A 421 5.80 19.47 0.23
C ASN A 421 5.41 19.31 -1.25
N VAL A 422 4.18 18.83 -1.49
CA VAL A 422 3.57 18.79 -2.83
C VAL A 422 3.36 20.21 -3.40
N THR A 423 3.44 21.23 -2.55
CA THR A 423 3.24 22.64 -2.89
C THR A 423 4.49 23.34 -3.43
N THR A 424 5.68 22.77 -3.29
CA THR A 424 6.90 23.35 -3.88
C THR A 424 7.05 22.91 -5.35
N PRO A 425 7.46 23.81 -6.26
CA PRO A 425 7.75 23.43 -7.64
C PRO A 425 8.81 22.33 -7.67
N ALA A 426 8.56 21.27 -8.44
CA ALA A 426 9.54 20.21 -8.62
C ALA A 426 10.80 20.79 -9.29
N THR A 427 11.94 20.63 -8.62
CA THR A 427 13.23 21.14 -9.12
C THR A 427 14.03 20.10 -9.92
N SER A 428 13.57 18.84 -9.94
CA SER A 428 14.20 17.73 -10.63
C SER A 428 13.18 16.83 -11.33
N ILE A 429 13.62 16.05 -12.33
CA ILE A 429 12.77 15.06 -13.00
C ILE A 429 12.24 14.01 -12.00
N GLN A 430 13.04 13.61 -11.02
CA GLN A 430 12.62 12.65 -9.99
C GLN A 430 11.49 13.23 -9.11
N ALA A 431 11.60 14.50 -8.70
CA ALA A 431 10.54 15.18 -7.95
C ALA A 431 9.28 15.40 -8.81
N LEU A 432 9.45 15.72 -10.09
CA LEU A 432 8.33 15.88 -11.02
C LEU A 432 7.61 14.55 -11.25
N ALA A 433 8.34 13.47 -11.49
CA ALA A 433 7.80 12.13 -11.62
C ALA A 433 7.04 11.70 -10.36
N HIS A 434 7.56 12.04 -9.17
CA HIS A 434 6.87 11.77 -7.90
C HIS A 434 5.54 12.52 -7.83
N ASN A 435 5.56 13.85 -8.04
CA ASN A 435 4.36 14.69 -7.96
C ASN A 435 3.31 14.28 -9.00
N PHE A 436 3.74 13.96 -10.22
CA PHE A 436 2.88 13.45 -11.26
C PHE A 436 2.24 12.11 -10.88
N THR A 437 3.02 11.15 -10.38
CA THR A 437 2.52 9.83 -9.97
C THR A 437 1.56 9.94 -8.79
N ALA A 438 1.88 10.78 -7.81
CA ALA A 438 1.03 11.03 -6.65
C ALA A 438 -0.31 11.68 -7.06
N GLY A 439 -0.26 12.68 -7.95
CA GLY A 439 -1.46 13.33 -8.50
C GLY A 439 -2.32 12.39 -9.35
N LEU A 440 -1.70 11.48 -10.10
CA LEU A 440 -2.44 10.46 -10.85
C LEU A 440 -3.14 9.46 -9.93
N GLU A 441 -2.45 8.95 -8.90
CA GLU A 441 -3.04 7.99 -7.96
C GLU A 441 -4.21 8.61 -7.18
N SER A 442 -4.13 9.91 -6.84
CA SER A 442 -5.21 10.60 -6.14
C SER A 442 -6.46 10.77 -7.01
N GLN A 443 -6.32 10.83 -8.33
CA GLN A 443 -7.44 10.95 -9.28
C GLN A 443 -7.94 9.58 -9.75
N PHE A 444 -7.05 8.60 -9.88
CA PHE A 444 -7.30 7.29 -10.46
C PHE A 444 -6.62 6.20 -9.63
N SER A 445 -7.40 5.52 -8.79
CA SER A 445 -6.88 4.45 -7.92
C SER A 445 -6.33 3.28 -8.73
N GLY A 446 -5.17 2.75 -8.31
CA GLY A 446 -4.50 1.63 -8.97
C GLY A 446 -3.57 2.02 -10.12
N THR A 447 -3.34 3.31 -10.34
CA THR A 447 -2.40 3.82 -11.35
C THR A 447 -0.97 3.43 -11.02
N VAL A 448 -0.56 3.59 -9.76
CA VAL A 448 0.76 3.14 -9.26
C VAL A 448 0.97 1.66 -9.57
N SER A 449 -0.03 0.83 -9.30
CA SER A 449 0.08 -0.61 -9.58
C SER A 449 0.22 -0.90 -11.07
N THR A 450 -0.47 -0.14 -11.91
CA THR A 450 -0.42 -0.28 -13.36
C THR A 450 0.95 0.12 -13.90
N ILE A 451 1.51 1.26 -13.44
CA ILE A 451 2.83 1.74 -13.85
C ILE A 451 3.89 0.69 -13.53
N PHE A 452 4.01 0.27 -12.26
CA PHE A 452 5.10 -0.62 -11.88
C PHE A 452 4.96 -2.03 -12.50
N ARG A 453 3.74 -2.56 -12.64
CA ARG A 453 3.51 -3.87 -13.29
C ARG A 453 3.74 -3.83 -14.79
N THR A 454 3.58 -2.67 -15.40
CA THR A 454 3.92 -2.47 -16.82
C THR A 454 5.43 -2.38 -16.97
N ALA A 455 6.11 -1.60 -16.12
CA ALA A 455 7.57 -1.52 -16.08
C ALA A 455 8.24 -2.88 -15.90
N GLU A 456 7.67 -3.77 -15.07
CA GLU A 456 8.15 -5.15 -14.89
C GLU A 456 8.18 -5.97 -16.19
N LYS A 457 7.28 -5.67 -17.14
CA LYS A 457 7.15 -6.38 -18.41
C LYS A 457 7.96 -5.74 -19.53
N ILE A 458 8.41 -4.50 -19.36
CA ILE A 458 9.22 -3.79 -20.34
C ILE A 458 10.68 -4.19 -20.12
N SER A 459 11.08 -5.25 -20.82
CA SER A 459 12.47 -5.68 -20.93
C SER A 459 12.95 -5.47 -22.36
N PRO A 460 14.20 -5.02 -22.56
CA PRO A 460 14.83 -5.02 -23.87
C PRO A 460 14.94 -6.46 -24.40
N ARG A 461 14.92 -6.64 -25.72
CA ARG A 461 15.14 -7.95 -26.35
C ARG A 461 16.55 -8.42 -26.01
N ILE A 462 16.66 -9.52 -25.28
CA ILE A 462 17.94 -10.08 -24.84
C ILE A 462 18.61 -10.76 -26.04
N ASN A 463 19.71 -10.19 -26.53
CA ASN A 463 20.66 -10.94 -27.37
C ASN A 463 21.56 -11.76 -26.44
N ALA A 464 21.67 -13.07 -26.69
CA ALA A 464 22.32 -14.03 -25.79
C ALA A 464 23.87 -13.94 -25.74
N GLN A 465 24.48 -12.91 -26.33
CA GLN A 465 25.93 -12.79 -26.54
C GLN A 465 26.50 -11.42 -26.06
N GLN A 466 26.18 -10.98 -24.84
CA GLN A 466 26.73 -9.73 -24.29
C GLN A 466 27.57 -9.99 -23.04
N ASN A 467 28.76 -9.38 -23.00
CA ASN A 467 29.77 -9.53 -21.95
C ASN A 467 29.58 -8.45 -20.87
N ALA A 468 30.26 -8.58 -19.72
CA ALA A 468 30.18 -7.59 -18.63
C ALA A 468 30.64 -6.17 -19.03
N GLU A 469 31.39 -6.04 -20.13
CA GLU A 469 31.88 -4.79 -20.72
C GLU A 469 30.77 -3.95 -21.37
N ASP A 470 29.58 -4.53 -21.58
CA ASP A 470 28.40 -3.84 -22.15
C ASP A 470 27.54 -3.11 -21.09
N ASN A 471 28.06 -2.95 -19.85
CA ASN A 471 27.37 -2.27 -18.76
C ASN A 471 27.98 -0.90 -18.46
N CYS A 472 27.14 0.09 -18.15
CA CYS A 472 27.57 1.40 -17.69
C CYS A 472 28.30 1.31 -16.34
N VAL A 473 29.50 1.88 -16.29
CA VAL A 473 30.40 1.90 -15.11
C VAL A 473 29.79 2.63 -13.90
N LEU A 474 28.81 3.52 -14.10
CA LEU A 474 28.20 4.28 -13.01
C LEU A 474 26.99 3.59 -12.39
N CYS A 475 26.12 2.98 -13.21
CA CYS A 475 24.85 2.40 -12.73
C CYS A 475 24.69 0.88 -12.97
N ASP A 476 25.75 0.20 -13.42
CA ASP A 476 25.80 -1.25 -13.74
C ASP A 476 24.68 -1.68 -14.69
N ALA A 477 24.34 -0.74 -15.53
CA ALA A 477 23.19 -0.69 -16.39
C ALA A 477 23.56 -1.25 -17.74
N ARG A 478 22.77 -2.19 -18.29
CA ARG A 478 23.00 -2.61 -19.68
C ARG A 478 22.91 -1.41 -20.61
N LEU A 479 23.91 -1.28 -21.48
CA LEU A 479 23.94 -0.28 -22.53
C LEU A 479 23.14 -0.80 -23.73
N ASP A 480 22.35 0.10 -24.32
CA ASP A 480 21.44 -0.23 -25.42
C ASP A 480 22.16 -0.28 -26.78
N ALA A 481 23.44 0.12 -26.81
CA ALA A 481 24.34 0.05 -27.94
C ALA A 481 25.59 -0.74 -27.55
N THR A 482 25.76 -1.92 -28.16
CA THR A 482 27.05 -2.64 -28.17
C THR A 482 27.93 -2.00 -29.23
N SER A 483 29.21 -1.80 -28.91
CA SER A 483 30.23 -1.30 -29.82
C SER A 483 30.42 -2.23 -31.03
N SER A 484 29.57 -2.10 -32.04
CA SER A 484 29.91 -2.50 -33.41
C SER A 484 30.60 -1.31 -34.07
N ASN A 485 31.93 -1.27 -33.97
CA ASN A 485 32.86 -0.38 -34.68
C ASN A 485 32.71 1.15 -34.56
N ASP A 486 31.64 1.69 -33.98
CA ASP A 486 31.54 3.12 -33.66
C ASP A 486 31.68 3.31 -32.14
N GLU A 487 32.80 3.92 -31.74
CA GLU A 487 33.15 4.24 -30.37
C GLU A 487 32.20 5.30 -29.79
N VAL A 488 31.06 4.89 -29.23
CA VAL A 488 30.23 5.81 -28.43
C VAL A 488 29.81 5.16 -27.13
N SER A 489 30.57 5.45 -26.07
CA SER A 489 30.13 5.25 -24.68
C SER A 489 30.12 6.61 -23.96
N ALA A 490 29.21 6.77 -23.00
CA ALA A 490 29.10 7.97 -22.18
C ALA A 490 30.40 8.31 -21.43
N VAL A 491 31.31 7.35 -21.26
CA VAL A 491 32.62 7.54 -20.61
C VAL A 491 33.57 8.36 -21.49
N ARG A 492 33.58 8.17 -22.81
CA ARG A 492 34.40 8.99 -23.74
C ARG A 492 33.80 10.34 -24.09
N ALA A 493 32.49 10.53 -23.92
CA ALA A 493 31.88 11.86 -24.10
C ALA A 493 32.45 12.91 -23.12
N ILE A 494 32.98 12.45 -21.97
CA ILE A 494 33.65 13.29 -20.96
C ILE A 494 35.10 13.61 -21.36
N GLU A 495 35.72 12.80 -22.24
CA GLU A 495 37.08 13.04 -22.75
C GLU A 495 37.11 14.07 -23.91
N VAL A 496 35.95 14.45 -24.45
CA VAL A 496 35.81 15.38 -25.60
C VAL A 496 35.24 16.76 -25.18
N SER A 497 35.03 16.99 -23.88
CA SER A 497 34.76 18.32 -23.29
C SER A 497 35.99 18.85 -22.58
#